data_AF-A0A497ZUD6-F1
#
_entry.id   AF-A0A497ZUD6-F1
#
_cell.length_a   1.000
_cell.length_b   1.000
_cell.length_c   1.000
_cell.angle_alpha   90.00
_cell.angle_beta   90.00
_cell.angle_gamma   90.00
#
_symmetry.space_group_name_H-M   'P 1'
#
loop_
_entity.id
_entity.type
_entity.pdbx_description
1 polymer ?
#
loop_
_entity_poly.entity_id
_entity_poly.type
_entity_poly.pdbx_seq_one_letter_code
_entity_poly.pdbx_strand_id
1 'polypeptide(L)'
;MDLVKRRLLVAESVTEVNGRAVFGTPKTHQRRSVPLPRFLVEPIAAQITGRSGDELVFTSPAGEVLRNNNFRRRVFDRAAESIGLAGLTPHELRHTAASLAVAEGANVKAVQRMLGHASAAMTLDVYADLFEDDLDQVADRLDRAAGRAAADSVRTAGVGPDLDAVRPDRRQHG
;
A
#
# COMPACT_ATOMS: atom_id res chain seq x y z
N MET A 1 -10.98 6.17 -6.55
CA MET A 1 -9.96 5.18 -6.15
C MET A 1 -9.72 4.21 -7.30
N ASP A 2 -8.66 3.40 -7.29
CA ASP A 2 -8.43 2.37 -8.32
C ASP A 2 -8.24 0.99 -7.66
N LEU A 3 -9.28 0.15 -7.71
CA LEU A 3 -9.26 -1.19 -7.13
C LEU A 3 -8.44 -2.18 -7.97
N VAL A 4 -8.35 -1.97 -9.28
CA VAL A 4 -7.59 -2.83 -10.21
C VAL A 4 -6.09 -2.62 -9.99
N LYS A 5 -5.64 -1.37 -10.00
CA LYS A 5 -4.25 -1.01 -9.71
C LYS A 5 -3.92 -1.07 -8.21
N ARG A 6 -4.92 -1.27 -7.35
CA ARG A 6 -4.78 -1.32 -5.89
C ARG A 6 -4.14 -0.05 -5.32
N ARG A 7 -4.76 1.09 -5.62
CA ARG A 7 -4.30 2.42 -5.21
C ARG A 7 -5.46 3.30 -4.72
N LEU A 8 -5.24 3.95 -3.58
CA LEU A 8 -6.09 5.03 -3.07
C LEU A 8 -5.41 6.37 -3.33
N LEU A 9 -6.13 7.31 -3.95
CA LEU A 9 -5.66 8.68 -4.12
C LEU A 9 -6.21 9.53 -2.98
N VAL A 10 -5.33 10.05 -2.14
CA VAL A 10 -5.71 11.05 -1.13
C VAL A 10 -5.48 12.42 -1.75
N ALA A 11 -6.56 13.03 -2.26
CA ALA A 11 -6.53 14.34 -2.90
C ALA A 11 -7.14 15.45 -2.04
N GLU A 12 -8.07 15.08 -1.16
CA GLU A 12 -8.85 16.01 -0.34
C GLU A 12 -8.95 15.48 1.09
N SER A 13 -9.27 16.37 2.01
CA SER A 13 -9.56 16.06 3.40
C SER A 13 -10.74 16.89 3.87
N VAL A 14 -11.51 16.35 4.81
CA VAL A 14 -12.61 17.05 5.45
C VAL A 14 -12.25 17.34 6.90
N THR A 15 -12.44 18.60 7.30
CA THR A 15 -12.22 19.06 8.68
C THR A 15 -13.46 19.74 9.21
N GLU A 16 -13.71 19.65 10.51
CA GLU A 16 -14.84 20.33 11.14
C GLU A 16 -14.41 21.70 11.65
N VAL A 17 -15.08 22.76 11.19
CA VAL A 17 -14.87 24.15 11.61
C VAL A 17 -16.22 24.72 12.04
N ASN A 18 -16.33 25.16 13.30
CA ASN A 18 -17.58 25.70 13.87
C ASN A 18 -18.80 24.79 13.64
N GLY A 19 -18.62 23.47 13.76
CA GLY A 19 -19.68 22.49 13.57
C GLY A 19 -20.07 22.21 12.11
N ARG A 20 -19.31 22.73 11.13
CA ARG A 20 -19.52 22.46 9.69
C ARG A 20 -18.37 21.69 9.10
N ALA A 21 -18.67 20.76 8.21
CA ALA A 21 -17.68 20.05 7.42
C ALA A 21 -17.13 20.98 6.32
N VAL A 22 -15.82 21.21 6.34
CA VAL A 22 -15.10 21.98 5.35
C VAL A 22 -14.17 21.04 4.60
N PHE A 23 -14.40 20.89 3.30
CA PHE A 23 -13.52 20.18 2.40
C PHE A 23 -12.38 21.10 1.98
N GLY A 24 -11.17 20.56 1.96
CA GLY A 24 -10.00 21.26 1.49
C GLY A 24 -8.92 20.28 1.07
N THR A 25 -7.86 20.80 0.47
CA THR A 25 -6.67 20.00 0.22
C THR A 25 -6.03 19.59 1.55
N PRO A 26 -5.37 18.43 1.65
CA PRO A 26 -4.56 18.08 2.82
C PRO A 26 -3.60 19.22 3.15
N LYS A 27 -3.26 19.45 4.43
CA LYS A 27 -2.44 20.57 4.93
C LYS A 27 -1.14 20.85 4.15
N THR A 28 -0.64 19.88 3.37
CA THR A 28 0.57 19.99 2.55
C THR A 28 0.32 20.23 1.05
N HIS A 29 -0.93 20.40 0.60
CA HIS A 29 -1.35 20.49 -0.82
C HIS A 29 -0.89 19.31 -1.71
N GLN A 30 -0.37 18.23 -1.11
CA GLN A 30 0.18 17.10 -1.85
C GLN A 30 -0.86 15.99 -1.98
N ARG A 31 -1.31 15.77 -3.22
CA ARG A 31 -1.97 14.53 -3.60
C ARG A 31 -1.01 13.37 -3.39
N ARG A 32 -1.44 12.33 -2.68
CA ARG A 32 -0.60 11.14 -2.47
C ARG A 32 -1.34 9.88 -2.85
N SER A 33 -0.58 8.93 -3.39
CA SER A 33 -1.06 7.60 -3.71
C SER A 33 -0.68 6.65 -2.57
N VAL A 34 -1.67 6.03 -1.95
CA VAL A 34 -1.51 5.04 -0.89
C VAL A 34 -1.75 3.64 -1.49
N PRO A 35 -0.87 2.66 -1.23
CA PRO A 35 -1.12 1.29 -1.66
C PRO A 35 -2.36 0.73 -0.97
N LEU A 36 -3.18 -0.02 -1.72
CA LEU A 36 -4.31 -0.78 -1.19
C LEU A 36 -3.92 -2.27 -1.12
N PRO A 37 -3.56 -2.82 0.05
CA PRO A 37 -3.33 -4.25 0.21
C PRO A 37 -4.48 -5.08 -0.38
N ARG A 38 -4.16 -6.25 -0.96
CA ARG A 38 -5.16 -7.08 -1.65
C ARG A 38 -6.32 -7.48 -0.74
N PHE A 39 -6.04 -7.75 0.53
CA PHE A 39 -7.05 -8.15 1.52
C PHE A 39 -8.09 -7.05 1.80
N LEU A 40 -7.82 -5.78 1.45
CA LEU A 40 -8.78 -4.67 1.59
C LEU A 40 -9.64 -4.47 0.35
N VAL A 41 -9.32 -5.09 -0.79
CA VAL A 41 -10.04 -4.84 -2.04
C VAL A 41 -11.49 -5.28 -1.94
N GLU A 42 -11.75 -6.49 -1.47
CA GLU A 42 -13.10 -7.04 -1.35
C GLU A 42 -13.96 -6.30 -0.31
N PRO A 43 -13.48 -6.05 0.93
CA PRO A 43 -14.23 -5.23 1.89
C PRO A 43 -14.58 -3.84 1.37
N ILE A 44 -13.66 -3.17 0.67
CA ILE A 44 -13.92 -1.84 0.12
C ILE A 44 -14.89 -1.91 -1.07
N ALA A 45 -14.76 -2.91 -1.95
CA ALA A 45 -15.67 -3.12 -3.06
C ALA A 45 -17.12 -3.31 -2.58
N ALA A 46 -17.31 -4.10 -1.52
CA ALA A 46 -18.61 -4.30 -0.89
C ALA A 46 -19.21 -2.98 -0.36
N GLN A 47 -18.39 -2.09 0.20
CA GLN A 47 -18.86 -0.80 0.73
C GLN A 47 -19.28 0.21 -0.35
N ILE A 48 -18.76 0.09 -1.57
CA ILE A 48 -19.03 1.04 -2.67
C ILE A 48 -19.97 0.47 -3.74
N THR A 49 -20.39 -0.79 -3.60
CA THR A 49 -21.28 -1.42 -4.58
C THR A 49 -22.61 -0.65 -4.66
N GLY A 50 -23.00 -0.25 -5.87
CA GLY A 50 -24.23 0.52 -6.11
C GLY A 50 -24.12 2.02 -5.83
N ARG A 51 -22.93 2.54 -5.48
CA ARG A 51 -22.68 3.98 -5.27
C ARG A 51 -22.04 4.62 -6.49
N SER A 52 -22.32 5.90 -6.68
CA SER A 52 -21.62 6.75 -7.66
C SER A 52 -20.17 7.02 -7.24
N GLY A 53 -19.34 7.46 -8.19
CA GLY A 53 -17.90 7.62 -7.98
C GLY A 53 -17.49 8.79 -7.07
N ASP A 54 -18.42 9.70 -6.82
CA ASP A 54 -18.29 10.92 -6.02
C ASP A 54 -18.90 10.79 -4.62
N GLU A 55 -19.58 9.68 -4.33
CA GLU A 55 -20.11 9.40 -3.00
C GLU A 55 -19.03 9.04 -1.98
N LEU A 56 -19.29 9.38 -0.72
CA LEU A 56 -18.43 9.01 0.40
C LEU A 56 -18.49 7.50 0.66
N VAL A 57 -17.33 6.88 0.85
CA VAL A 57 -17.25 5.46 1.25
C VAL A 57 -17.72 5.27 2.69
N PHE A 58 -17.20 6.10 3.60
CA PHE A 58 -17.52 6.05 5.03
C PHE A 58 -18.41 7.22 5.40
N THR A 59 -19.67 6.92 5.73
CA THR A 59 -20.69 7.92 6.05
C THR A 59 -21.18 7.78 7.49
N SER A 60 -21.80 8.82 8.01
CA SER A 60 -22.69 8.69 9.16
C SER A 60 -23.92 7.82 8.80
N PRO A 61 -24.72 7.38 9.79
CA PRO A 61 -25.98 6.68 9.52
C PRO A 61 -26.97 7.46 8.64
N ALA A 62 -26.83 8.80 8.57
CA ALA A 62 -27.64 9.66 7.73
C ALA A 62 -27.07 9.85 6.30
N GLY A 63 -25.99 9.15 5.93
CA GLY A 63 -25.33 9.32 4.62
C GLY A 63 -24.37 10.51 4.54
N GLU A 64 -24.36 11.38 5.55
CA GLU A 64 -23.50 12.57 5.63
C GLU A 64 -22.04 12.23 5.97
N VAL A 65 -21.16 13.24 5.89
CA VAL A 65 -19.75 13.16 6.32
C VAL A 65 -19.63 12.55 7.72
N LEU A 66 -18.78 11.54 7.86
CA LEU A 66 -18.44 10.94 9.14
C LEU A 66 -17.61 11.94 9.98
N ARG A 67 -18.22 12.49 11.03
CA ARG A 67 -17.52 13.40 11.95
C ARG A 67 -16.58 12.64 12.86
N ASN A 68 -15.29 12.99 12.82
CA ASN A 68 -14.24 12.29 13.54
C ASN A 68 -14.52 12.18 15.05
N ASN A 69 -14.92 13.26 15.72
CA ASN A 69 -15.19 13.24 17.16
C ASN A 69 -16.35 12.29 17.53
N ASN A 70 -17.39 12.23 16.70
CA ASN A 70 -18.51 11.32 16.92
C ASN A 70 -18.11 9.87 16.66
N PHE A 71 -17.39 9.61 15.57
CA PHE A 71 -16.88 8.29 15.25
C PHE A 71 -15.93 7.76 16.33
N ARG A 72 -14.98 8.58 16.78
CA ARG A 72 -14.05 8.29 17.87
C ARG A 72 -14.80 7.79 19.11
N ARG A 73 -15.61 8.67 19.70
CA ARG A 73 -16.28 8.40 20.97
C ARG A 73 -17.31 7.27 20.90
N ARG A 74 -18.05 7.15 19.80
CA ARG A 74 -19.21 6.23 19.73
C ARG A 74 -18.86 4.85 19.19
N VAL A 75 -17.80 4.74 18.39
CA VAL A 75 -17.47 3.51 17.66
C VAL A 75 -16.04 3.08 17.96
N PHE A 76 -15.06 3.94 17.66
CA PHE A 76 -13.65 3.54 17.73
C PHE A 76 -13.19 3.24 19.15
N ASP A 77 -13.39 4.17 20.08
CA ASP A 77 -12.87 4.06 21.44
C ASP A 77 -13.52 2.87 22.17
N ARG A 78 -14.82 2.63 21.93
CA ARG A 78 -15.52 1.44 22.43
C ARG A 78 -15.01 0.13 21.84
N ALA A 79 -14.69 0.11 20.54
CA ALA A 79 -14.12 -1.06 19.91
C ALA A 79 -12.72 -1.36 20.49
N ALA A 80 -11.92 -0.32 20.71
CA ALA A 80 -10.60 -0.44 21.33
C ALA A 80 -10.71 -0.93 22.79
N GLU A 81 -11.62 -0.38 23.59
CA GLU A 81 -11.92 -0.85 24.95
C GLU A 81 -12.34 -2.32 24.96
N SER A 82 -13.17 -2.75 24.01
CA SER A 82 -13.68 -4.13 23.95
C SER A 82 -12.60 -5.19 23.72
N ILE A 83 -11.44 -4.78 23.20
CA ILE A 83 -10.27 -5.64 22.99
C ILE A 83 -9.13 -5.33 23.97
N GLY A 84 -9.40 -4.55 25.03
CA GLY A 84 -8.42 -4.22 26.07
C GLY A 84 -7.38 -3.17 25.68
N LEU A 85 -7.60 -2.43 24.58
CA LEU A 85 -6.70 -1.38 24.08
C LEU A 85 -7.27 0.02 24.33
N ALA A 86 -7.76 0.27 25.55
CA ALA A 86 -8.28 1.58 25.92
C ALA A 86 -7.23 2.69 25.70
N GLY A 87 -7.63 3.80 25.09
CA GLY A 87 -6.73 4.90 24.72
C GLY A 87 -6.13 4.80 23.33
N LEU A 88 -6.28 3.67 22.62
CA LEU A 88 -5.85 3.54 21.23
C LEU A 88 -6.50 4.61 20.34
N THR A 89 -5.75 5.11 19.37
CA THR A 89 -6.15 6.15 18.45
C THR A 89 -5.92 5.74 16.98
N PRO A 90 -6.71 6.25 16.02
CA PRO A 90 -6.35 6.15 14.61
C PRO A 90 -4.97 6.69 14.22
N HIS A 91 -4.37 7.56 15.03
CA HIS A 91 -2.99 7.99 14.77
C HIS A 91 -2.00 6.87 15.07
N GLU A 92 -2.21 6.11 16.15
CA GLU A 92 -1.42 4.92 16.46
C GLU A 92 -1.61 3.82 15.40
N LEU A 93 -2.82 3.63 14.86
CA LEU A 93 -3.01 2.72 13.72
C LEU A 93 -2.17 3.12 12.51
N ARG A 94 -1.99 4.42 12.28
CA ARG A 94 -1.10 4.91 11.22
C ARG A 94 0.37 4.65 11.54
N HIS A 95 0.79 4.75 12.80
CA HIS A 95 2.12 4.31 13.23
C HIS A 95 2.31 2.81 13.01
N THR A 96 1.36 1.97 13.41
CA THR A 96 1.40 0.53 13.17
C THR A 96 1.52 0.20 11.68
N ALA A 97 0.76 0.87 10.81
CA ALA A 97 0.85 0.67 9.36
C ALA A 97 2.23 1.06 8.81
N ALA A 98 2.87 2.10 9.35
CA ALA A 98 4.24 2.47 8.99
C ALA A 98 5.23 1.41 9.45
N SER A 99 5.17 0.99 10.71
CA SER A 99 6.08 -0.02 11.27
C SER A 99 5.99 -1.35 10.53
N LEU A 100 4.77 -1.82 10.23
CA LEU A 100 4.55 -3.02 9.43
C LEU A 100 5.12 -2.87 8.02
N ALA A 101 4.98 -1.71 7.38
CA ALA A 101 5.56 -1.50 6.06
C ALA A 101 7.09 -1.58 6.09
N VAL A 102 7.74 -1.00 7.12
CA VAL A 102 9.20 -1.11 7.29
C VAL A 102 9.62 -2.55 7.53
N ALA A 103 8.93 -3.26 8.43
CA ALA A 103 9.20 -4.68 8.72
C ALA A 103 9.07 -5.58 7.47
N GLU A 104 8.15 -5.25 6.57
CA GLU A 104 7.98 -5.93 5.27
C GLU A 104 8.97 -5.44 4.18
N GLY A 105 10.01 -4.69 4.56
CA GLY A 105 11.09 -4.26 3.69
C GLY A 105 10.78 -3.04 2.82
N ALA A 106 9.74 -2.25 3.15
CA ALA A 106 9.48 -1.01 2.43
C ALA A 106 10.59 0.00 2.72
N ASN A 107 11.23 0.52 1.67
CA ASN A 107 12.22 1.57 1.85
C ASN A 107 11.60 2.88 2.38
N VAL A 108 12.45 3.72 2.98
CA VAL A 108 12.06 5.01 3.57
C VAL A 108 11.27 5.90 2.62
N LYS A 109 11.57 5.90 1.31
CA LYS A 109 10.83 6.72 0.32
C LYS A 109 9.41 6.19 0.08
N ALA A 110 9.22 4.88 0.10
CA ALA A 110 7.90 4.28 -0.01
C ALA A 110 7.04 4.63 1.21
N VAL A 111 7.61 4.49 2.42
CA VAL A 111 6.92 4.85 3.68
C VAL A 111 6.62 6.35 3.73
N GLN A 112 7.60 7.20 3.37
CA GLN A 112 7.41 8.65 3.27
C GLN A 112 6.21 9.02 2.38
N ARG A 113 6.14 8.43 1.17
CA ARG A 113 5.04 8.71 0.21
C ARG A 113 3.69 8.19 0.71
N MET A 114 3.67 6.98 1.28
CA MET A 114 2.48 6.38 1.87
C MET A 114 1.91 7.27 2.99
N LEU A 115 2.78 7.75 3.87
CA LEU A 115 2.40 8.62 4.97
C LEU A 115 2.08 10.05 4.48
N GLY A 116 2.72 10.52 3.42
CA GLY A 116 2.61 11.91 2.97
C GLY A 116 3.46 12.85 3.82
N HIS A 117 4.61 12.37 4.31
CA HIS A 117 5.60 13.21 4.97
C HIS A 117 6.31 14.08 3.92
N ALA A 118 6.55 15.34 4.27
CA ALA A 118 7.16 16.33 3.37
C ALA A 118 8.60 15.96 2.99
N SER A 119 9.32 15.27 3.89
CA SER A 119 10.68 14.82 3.68
C SER A 119 10.89 13.40 4.18
N ALA A 120 11.91 12.73 3.65
CA ALA A 120 12.35 11.43 4.18
C ALA A 120 12.92 11.58 5.60
N ALA A 121 13.55 12.72 5.91
CA ALA A 121 14.04 13.03 7.26
C ALA A 121 12.91 12.91 8.30
N MET A 122 11.76 13.54 8.07
CA MET A 122 10.59 13.41 8.97
C MET A 122 10.12 11.96 9.17
N THR A 123 10.38 11.08 8.21
CA THR A 123 10.07 9.64 8.36
C THR A 123 11.14 8.94 9.19
N LEU A 124 12.42 9.24 8.96
CA LEU A 124 13.53 8.71 9.74
C LEU A 124 13.49 9.21 11.19
N ASP A 125 13.13 10.48 11.42
CA ASP A 125 12.98 11.05 12.77
C ASP A 125 12.00 10.27 13.65
N VAL A 126 11.06 9.53 13.04
CA VAL A 126 10.02 8.78 13.74
C VAL A 126 10.27 7.27 13.72
N TYR A 127 10.95 6.75 12.70
CA TYR A 127 11.05 5.31 12.44
C TYR A 127 12.47 4.81 12.16
N ALA A 128 13.52 5.63 12.40
CA ALA A 128 14.91 5.28 12.11
C ALA A 128 15.30 3.91 12.69
N ASP A 129 14.99 3.67 13.96
CA ASP A 129 15.30 2.42 14.67
C ASP A 129 14.75 1.18 13.94
N LEU A 130 13.62 1.30 13.23
CA LEU A 130 13.03 0.19 12.48
C LEU A 130 13.82 -0.14 11.19
N PHE A 131 14.65 0.79 10.71
CA PHE A 131 15.52 0.61 9.55
C PHE A 131 16.96 0.19 9.92
N GLU A 132 17.34 0.28 11.20
CA GLU A 132 18.73 0.02 11.64
C GLU A 132 19.08 -1.47 11.63
N ASP A 133 18.11 -2.36 11.86
CA ASP A 133 18.31 -3.81 11.97
C ASP A 133 18.37 -4.58 10.62
N ASP A 134 18.65 -3.89 9.51
CA ASP A 134 18.46 -4.45 8.16
C ASP A 134 19.78 -4.92 7.49
N LEU A 135 20.97 -4.81 8.10
CA LEU A 135 22.21 -5.21 7.40
C LEU A 135 22.29 -6.72 7.10
N ASP A 136 21.96 -7.57 8.07
CA ASP A 136 21.90 -9.03 7.86
C ASP A 136 20.76 -9.40 6.92
N GLN A 137 19.60 -8.75 7.05
CA GLN A 137 18.49 -8.93 6.12
C GLN A 137 18.82 -8.46 4.70
N VAL A 138 19.62 -7.41 4.54
CA VAL A 138 20.13 -6.94 3.26
C VAL A 138 21.04 -8.00 2.65
N ALA A 139 21.96 -8.58 3.43
CA ALA A 139 22.79 -9.69 2.99
C ALA A 139 21.94 -10.88 2.52
N ASP A 140 20.97 -11.32 3.34
CA ASP A 140 20.04 -12.40 3.00
C ASP A 140 19.21 -12.11 1.73
N ARG A 141 18.77 -10.86 1.54
CA ARG A 141 18.04 -10.45 0.33
C ARG A 141 18.94 -10.47 -0.90
N LEU A 142 20.20 -10.08 -0.77
CA LEU A 142 21.20 -10.15 -1.85
C LEU A 142 21.50 -11.61 -2.22
N ASP A 143 21.66 -12.49 -1.24
CA ASP A 143 21.88 -13.93 -1.48
C ASP A 143 20.70 -14.55 -2.24
N ARG A 144 19.46 -14.26 -1.81
CA ARG A 144 18.26 -14.71 -2.53
C ARG A 144 18.20 -14.16 -3.96
N ALA A 145 18.58 -12.91 -4.18
CA ALA A 145 18.57 -12.29 -5.51
C ALA A 145 19.62 -12.92 -6.43
N ALA A 146 20.84 -13.12 -5.93
CA ALA A 146 21.92 -13.78 -6.65
C ALA A 146 21.54 -15.23 -7.02
N GLY A 147 20.97 -15.98 -6.07
CA GLY A 147 20.50 -17.35 -6.31
C GLY A 147 19.41 -17.45 -7.37
N ARG A 148 18.45 -16.51 -7.41
CA ARG A 148 17.42 -16.45 -8.47
C ARG A 148 18.02 -16.13 -9.84
N ALA A 149 18.92 -15.15 -9.91
CA ALA A 149 19.59 -14.79 -11.15
C ALA A 149 20.40 -15.96 -11.73
N ALA A 150 21.07 -16.72 -10.86
CA ALA A 150 21.79 -17.94 -11.25
C ALA A 150 20.83 -19.06 -11.72
N ALA A 151 19.68 -19.23 -11.07
CA ALA A 151 18.69 -20.23 -11.49
C ALA A 151 18.05 -19.89 -12.86
N ASP A 152 17.79 -18.61 -13.14
CA ASP A 152 17.24 -18.16 -14.43
C ASP A 152 18.25 -18.27 -15.57
N SER A 153 19.54 -18.06 -15.32
CA SER A 153 20.59 -18.24 -16.33
C SER A 153 20.76 -19.72 -16.72
N VAL A 154 20.67 -20.64 -15.75
CA VAL A 154 20.68 -22.09 -16.01
C VAL A 154 19.43 -22.53 -16.78
N ARG A 155 18.25 -21.94 -16.51
CA ARG A 155 17.02 -22.25 -17.25
C ARG A 155 17.05 -21.78 -18.70
N THR A 156 17.71 -20.65 -18.96
CA THR A 156 17.84 -20.10 -20.32
C THR A 156 18.89 -20.85 -21.15
N ALA A 157 19.93 -21.41 -20.50
CA ALA A 157 20.94 -22.22 -21.18
C ALA A 157 20.46 -23.62 -21.63
N GLY A 158 19.28 -24.07 -21.17
CA GLY A 158 18.71 -25.40 -21.48
C GLY A 158 17.81 -25.48 -22.71
N VAL A 159 17.50 -24.36 -23.38
CA VAL A 159 16.74 -24.34 -24.64
C VAL A 159 17.70 -23.93 -25.76
N GLY A 160 18.45 -24.91 -26.29
CA GLY A 160 19.31 -24.70 -27.45
C GLY A 160 18.50 -24.50 -28.74
N PRO A 161 19.03 -23.76 -29.74
CA PRO A 161 18.52 -23.91 -31.09
C PRO A 161 18.87 -25.32 -31.59
N ASP A 162 17.84 -26.08 -31.97
CA ASP A 162 17.98 -27.36 -32.67
C ASP A 162 18.60 -27.09 -34.05
N LEU A 163 19.88 -27.43 -34.21
CA LEU A 163 20.64 -27.23 -35.45
C LEU A 163 20.57 -28.41 -36.43
N ASP A 164 19.77 -29.46 -36.15
CA ASP A 164 19.69 -30.65 -37.01
C ASP A 164 18.52 -30.64 -38.01
N ALA A 165 17.73 -29.57 -38.10
CA ALA A 165 16.62 -29.44 -39.05
C ALA A 165 16.99 -28.68 -40.34
N VAL A 166 18.12 -29.00 -41.00
CA VAL A 166 18.38 -28.60 -42.40
C VAL A 166 18.88 -29.79 -43.20
N ARG A 167 17.95 -30.63 -43.67
CA ARG A 167 18.18 -31.47 -44.85
C ARG A 167 17.52 -30.81 -46.06
N PRO A 168 18.28 -30.41 -47.10
CA PRO A 168 17.66 -29.99 -48.34
C PRO A 168 17.19 -31.22 -49.12
N ASP A 169 15.89 -31.22 -49.41
CA ASP A 169 15.22 -32.09 -50.36
C ASP A 169 15.87 -31.96 -51.75
N ARG A 170 16.53 -33.03 -52.22
CA ARG A 170 16.99 -33.13 -53.62
C ARG A 170 15.93 -33.86 -54.42
N ARG A 171 15.25 -33.05 -55.25
CA ARG A 171 14.27 -33.43 -56.26
C ARG A 171 14.73 -34.58 -57.15
N GLN A 172 13.74 -35.41 -57.45
CA GLN A 172 13.67 -36.30 -58.62
C GLN A 172 13.77 -35.49 -59.92
N HIS A 173 14.60 -35.93 -60.86
CA HIS A 173 14.50 -35.72 -62.31
C HIS A 173 15.13 -36.95 -63.00
N GLY A 174 14.39 -37.63 -63.86
CA GLY A 174 14.85 -38.73 -64.71
C GLY A 174 13.97 -39.96 -64.62
#